data_AF-A0A0E0JCP0-F1
#
_entry.id   AF-A0A0E0JCP0-F1
#
_cell.length_a   1.000
_cell.length_b   1.000
_cell.length_c   1.000
_cell.angle_alpha   90.00
_cell.angle_beta   90.00
_cell.angle_gamma   90.00
#
_symmetry.space_group_name_H-M   'P 1'
#
loop_
_entity.id
_entity.type
_entity.pdbx_description
1 polymer ?
#
loop_
_entity_poly.entity_id
_entity_poly.type
_entity_poly.pdbx_seq_one_letter_code
_entity_poly.pdbx_strand_id
1 'polypeptide(L)'
;MHTAVDLVNETKLDNEIKSWLAFAAQKVVEVNALAKALAGQKDEAYFAANAAAQASRRSSPRVTNEEVQKAAAALKGSDHRRATNVSARLDAQQKKLNLPVLPTTTIGSFPQTVELRRVRREYKAKKISEEEYISAIKEEISKVVKIQEELDIDVLVHGEPERNDMVEYFGEQLSGFAFTANGWVQSYGSRCVKPPIIYGDVSRPNPMTVFWSKMAQSMTSRPMKGMLTGPVTILNWSFVRNDQP
;
A
#
# COMPACT_ATOMS: atom_id res chain seq x y z
N MET A 1 -19.91 -7.62 -7.48
CA MET A 1 -19.77 -6.27 -6.91
C MET A 1 -18.38 -6.03 -6.33
N HIS A 2 -17.85 -6.94 -5.50
CA HIS A 2 -16.55 -6.78 -4.79
C HIS A 2 -15.32 -7.23 -5.58
N THR A 3 -15.39 -7.22 -6.91
CA THR A 3 -14.30 -7.62 -7.80
C THR A 3 -14.15 -6.57 -8.89
N ALA A 4 -12.94 -6.37 -9.38
CA ALA A 4 -12.73 -5.57 -10.59
C ALA A 4 -13.51 -6.15 -11.78
N VAL A 5 -13.78 -5.32 -12.78
CA VAL A 5 -14.71 -5.65 -13.87
C VAL A 5 -14.12 -6.68 -14.83
N ASP A 6 -13.00 -6.37 -15.47
CA ASP A 6 -12.46 -7.23 -16.53
C ASP A 6 -10.93 -7.17 -16.60
N LEU A 7 -10.29 -8.35 -16.51
CA LEU A 7 -8.85 -8.51 -16.48
C LEU A 7 -8.20 -8.18 -17.84
N VAL A 8 -8.95 -8.23 -18.95
CA VAL A 8 -8.39 -7.91 -20.27
C VAL A 8 -7.90 -6.45 -20.34
N ASN A 9 -8.48 -5.57 -19.52
CA ASN A 9 -8.12 -4.15 -19.44
C ASN A 9 -6.79 -3.90 -18.69
N GLU A 10 -6.17 -4.94 -18.13
CA GLU A 10 -4.86 -4.84 -17.49
C GLU A 10 -3.74 -4.99 -18.50
N THR A 11 -3.18 -3.86 -18.94
CA THR A 11 -2.12 -3.80 -19.97
C THR A 11 -0.71 -3.78 -19.40
N LYS A 12 -0.56 -3.62 -18.08
CA LYS A 12 0.74 -3.47 -17.41
C LYS A 12 1.08 -4.63 -16.47
N LEU A 13 0.13 -5.51 -16.15
CA LEU A 13 0.40 -6.72 -15.38
C LEU A 13 1.22 -7.70 -16.21
N ASP A 14 2.24 -8.30 -15.60
CA ASP A 14 3.01 -9.34 -16.24
C ASP A 14 2.15 -10.59 -16.50
N ASN A 15 2.48 -11.33 -17.57
CA ASN A 15 1.67 -12.45 -18.03
C ASN A 15 1.58 -13.59 -17.00
N GLU A 16 2.62 -13.79 -16.19
CA GLU A 16 2.65 -14.83 -15.16
C GLU A 16 1.61 -14.51 -14.07
N ILE A 17 1.67 -13.33 -13.46
CA ILE A 17 0.69 -12.89 -12.46
C ILE A 17 -0.71 -12.81 -13.06
N LYS A 18 -0.83 -12.24 -14.27
CA LYS A 18 -2.14 -12.11 -14.94
C LYS A 18 -2.80 -13.48 -15.14
N SER A 19 -2.03 -14.55 -15.37
CA SER A 19 -2.56 -15.91 -15.52
C SER A 19 -3.18 -16.47 -14.23
N TRP A 20 -2.85 -15.91 -13.06
CA TRP A 20 -3.36 -16.35 -11.76
C TRP A 20 -4.64 -15.66 -11.33
N LEU A 21 -5.11 -14.68 -12.10
CA LEU A 21 -6.21 -13.79 -11.73
C LEU A 21 -7.46 -14.05 -12.56
N ALA A 22 -8.61 -13.79 -11.95
CA ALA A 22 -9.90 -13.72 -12.62
C ALA A 22 -10.70 -12.56 -12.03
N PHE A 23 -11.08 -11.59 -12.88
CA PHE A 23 -11.98 -10.50 -12.52
C PHE A 23 -13.44 -10.91 -12.79
N ALA A 24 -14.40 -10.00 -12.65
CA ALA A 24 -15.82 -10.34 -12.74
C ALA A 24 -16.18 -11.03 -14.07
N ALA A 25 -15.69 -10.51 -15.20
CA ALA A 25 -15.92 -11.08 -16.52
C ALA A 25 -15.40 -12.53 -16.63
N GLN A 26 -14.17 -12.77 -16.16
CA GLN A 26 -13.58 -14.11 -16.16
C GLN A 26 -14.33 -15.07 -15.23
N LYS A 27 -14.82 -14.60 -14.07
CA LYS A 27 -15.60 -15.41 -13.13
C LYS A 27 -16.92 -15.91 -13.71
N VAL A 28 -17.56 -15.12 -14.59
CA VAL A 28 -18.76 -15.58 -15.31
C VAL A 28 -18.42 -16.73 -16.27
N VAL A 29 -17.27 -16.66 -16.94
CA VAL A 29 -16.76 -17.75 -17.79
C VAL A 29 -16.46 -19.00 -16.95
N GLU A 30 -15.80 -18.84 -15.80
CA GLU A 30 -15.48 -19.96 -14.88
C GLU A 30 -16.73 -20.73 -14.44
N VAL A 31 -17.78 -20.03 -14.01
CA VAL A 31 -19.04 -20.68 -13.57
C VAL A 31 -19.71 -21.43 -14.72
N ASN A 32 -19.72 -20.85 -15.93
CA ASN A 32 -20.27 -21.51 -17.11
C ASN A 32 -19.46 -22.75 -17.51
N ALA A 33 -18.12 -22.69 -17.44
CA ALA A 33 -17.25 -23.82 -17.74
C ALA A 33 -17.47 -24.99 -16.74
N LEU A 34 -17.63 -24.68 -15.45
CA LEU A 34 -17.97 -25.67 -14.42
C LEU A 34 -19.34 -26.30 -14.68
N ALA A 35 -20.36 -25.51 -15.00
CA ALA A 35 -21.70 -26.02 -15.29
C ALA A 35 -21.71 -26.97 -16.52
N LYS A 36 -21.00 -26.61 -17.59
CA LYS A 36 -20.85 -27.48 -18.78
C LYS A 36 -20.11 -28.78 -18.46
N ALA A 37 -19.05 -28.72 -17.65
CA ALA A 37 -18.33 -29.90 -17.23
C ALA A 37 -19.21 -30.88 -16.44
N LEU A 38 -20.06 -30.37 -15.53
CA LEU A 38 -21.04 -31.19 -14.81
C LEU A 38 -22.10 -31.82 -15.73
N ALA A 39 -22.45 -31.16 -16.83
CA ALA A 39 -23.36 -31.68 -17.86
C ALA A 39 -22.67 -32.65 -18.85
N GLY A 40 -21.41 -33.03 -18.63
CA GLY A 40 -20.66 -33.92 -19.51
C GLY A 40 -20.04 -33.25 -20.75
N GLN A 41 -20.07 -31.92 -20.83
CA GLN A 41 -19.51 -31.12 -21.92
C GLN A 41 -18.23 -30.40 -21.47
N LYS A 42 -17.30 -31.15 -20.87
CA LYS A 42 -16.07 -30.58 -20.32
C LYS A 42 -15.15 -30.09 -21.45
N ASP A 43 -14.74 -28.83 -21.37
CA ASP A 43 -13.71 -28.26 -22.23
C ASP A 43 -12.32 -28.63 -21.69
N GLU A 44 -11.73 -29.72 -22.22
CA GLU A 44 -10.44 -30.22 -21.76
C GLU A 44 -9.31 -29.19 -21.89
N ALA A 45 -9.32 -28.36 -22.93
CA ALA A 45 -8.28 -27.36 -23.15
C ALA A 45 -8.36 -26.26 -22.08
N TYR A 46 -9.57 -25.78 -21.76
CA TYR A 46 -9.78 -24.79 -20.69
C TYR A 46 -9.32 -25.30 -19.32
N PHE A 47 -9.70 -26.53 -18.96
CA PHE A 47 -9.32 -27.11 -17.67
C PHE A 47 -7.82 -27.43 -17.59
N ALA A 48 -7.19 -27.85 -18.69
CA ALA A 48 -5.73 -28.03 -18.75
C ALA A 48 -4.98 -26.71 -18.57
N ALA A 49 -5.43 -25.63 -19.22
CA ALA A 49 -4.85 -24.29 -19.04
C ALA A 49 -5.01 -23.77 -17.61
N ASN A 50 -6.19 -23.95 -17.00
CA ASN A 50 -6.43 -23.61 -15.59
C ASN A 50 -5.50 -24.42 -14.65
N ALA A 51 -5.34 -25.72 -14.88
CA ALA A 51 -4.44 -26.55 -14.08
C ALA A 51 -2.97 -26.09 -14.22
N ALA A 52 -2.54 -25.72 -15.42
CA ALA A 52 -1.20 -25.17 -15.66
C ALA A 52 -0.98 -23.84 -14.93
N ALA A 53 -1.96 -22.92 -14.93
CA ALA A 53 -1.87 -21.66 -14.20
C ALA A 53 -1.81 -21.85 -12.68
N GLN A 54 -2.57 -22.81 -12.14
CA GLN A 54 -2.52 -23.14 -10.71
C GLN A 54 -1.17 -23.78 -10.32
N ALA A 55 -0.64 -24.66 -11.18
CA ALA A 55 0.67 -25.28 -10.96
C ALA A 55 1.79 -24.23 -11.02
N SER A 56 1.77 -23.32 -12.00
CA SER A 56 2.78 -22.28 -12.15
C SER A 56 2.83 -21.36 -10.94
N ARG A 57 1.68 -20.98 -10.37
CA ARG A 57 1.62 -20.19 -9.14
C ARG A 57 2.25 -20.92 -7.96
N ARG A 58 1.90 -22.19 -7.75
CA ARG A 58 2.43 -22.99 -6.62
C ARG A 58 3.94 -23.18 -6.68
N SER A 59 4.51 -23.27 -7.87
CA SER A 59 5.95 -23.43 -8.07
C SER A 59 6.71 -22.11 -8.26
N SER A 60 6.02 -20.97 -8.31
CA SER A 60 6.68 -19.70 -8.66
C SER A 60 7.56 -19.22 -7.50
N PRO A 61 8.85 -18.92 -7.75
CA PRO A 61 9.74 -18.36 -6.74
C PRO A 61 9.33 -16.93 -6.32
N ARG A 62 8.37 -16.32 -7.02
CA ARG A 62 7.79 -15.03 -6.66
C ARG A 62 6.79 -15.13 -5.51
N VAL A 63 6.18 -16.31 -5.32
CA VAL A 63 5.19 -16.53 -4.24
C VAL A 63 5.87 -16.76 -2.90
N THR A 64 6.97 -17.53 -2.89
CA THR A 64 7.67 -17.92 -1.67
C THR A 64 9.01 -17.21 -1.51
N ASN A 65 9.28 -16.69 -0.31
CA ASN A 65 10.57 -16.10 0.06
C ASN A 65 11.08 -16.74 1.36
N GLU A 66 12.12 -17.56 1.25
CA GLU A 66 12.68 -18.29 2.40
C GLU A 66 13.09 -17.38 3.56
N GLU A 67 13.65 -16.21 3.26
CA GLU A 67 14.10 -15.29 4.31
C GLU A 67 12.92 -14.67 5.07
N VAL A 68 11.80 -14.42 4.37
CA VAL A 68 10.55 -13.97 5.02
C VAL A 68 10.00 -15.08 5.91
N GLN A 69 9.99 -16.32 5.43
CA GLN A 69 9.47 -17.47 6.19
C GLN A 69 10.33 -17.76 7.43
N LYS A 70 11.66 -17.74 7.30
CA LYS A 70 12.59 -17.87 8.44
C LYS A 70 12.39 -16.75 9.45
N ALA A 71 12.26 -15.49 8.99
CA ALA A 71 12.04 -14.35 9.87
C ALA A 71 10.70 -14.45 10.62
N ALA A 72 9.62 -14.86 9.94
CA ALA A 72 8.31 -15.06 10.55
C ALA A 72 8.34 -16.20 11.59
N ALA A 73 9.00 -17.32 11.29
CA ALA A 73 9.14 -18.44 12.22
C ALA A 73 10.01 -18.11 13.44
N ALA A 74 10.91 -17.13 13.33
CA ALA A 74 11.79 -16.69 14.41
C ALA A 74 11.13 -15.71 15.41
N LEU A 75 9.90 -15.24 15.14
CA LEU A 75 9.20 -14.29 15.99
C LEU A 75 8.93 -14.88 17.38
N LYS A 76 9.28 -14.11 18.41
CA LYS A 76 9.05 -14.44 19.83
C LYS A 76 7.92 -13.60 20.38
N GLY A 77 7.24 -14.10 21.41
CA GLY A 77 6.18 -13.34 22.10
C GLY A 77 6.64 -11.97 22.64
N SER A 78 7.94 -11.81 22.92
CA SER A 78 8.56 -10.54 23.30
C SER A 78 8.57 -9.50 22.19
N ASP A 79 8.62 -9.91 20.92
CA ASP A 79 8.70 -8.99 19.77
C ASP A 79 7.42 -8.18 19.58
N HIS A 80 6.30 -8.66 20.16
CA HIS A 80 5.01 -7.98 20.18
C HIS A 80 4.87 -6.98 21.34
N ARG A 81 5.88 -6.86 22.21
CA ARG A 81 5.82 -6.01 23.40
C ARG A 81 6.98 -5.02 23.44
N ARG A 82 6.69 -3.79 23.85
CA ARG A 82 7.75 -2.83 24.19
C ARG A 82 8.48 -3.31 25.45
N ALA A 83 9.82 -3.25 25.44
CA ALA A 83 10.65 -3.65 26.58
C ALA A 83 10.43 -2.80 27.84
N THR A 84 10.02 -1.53 27.66
CA THR A 84 9.74 -0.60 28.76
C THR A 84 8.25 -0.55 29.06
N ASN A 85 7.87 -0.44 30.34
CA ASN A 85 6.49 -0.30 30.77
C ASN A 85 5.90 1.08 30.39
N VAL A 86 4.58 1.24 30.50
CA VAL A 86 3.89 2.48 30.08
C VAL A 86 4.39 3.70 30.85
N SER A 87 4.45 3.64 32.18
CA SER A 87 4.83 4.78 33.03
C SER A 87 6.22 5.31 32.72
N ALA A 88 7.22 4.42 32.64
CA ALA A 88 8.59 4.81 32.31
C ALA A 88 8.71 5.44 30.91
N ARG A 89 7.88 5.01 29.95
CA ARG A 89 7.84 5.63 28.61
C ARG A 89 7.22 7.01 28.65
N LEU A 90 6.12 7.19 29.39
CA LEU A 90 5.47 8.49 29.52
C LEU A 90 6.43 9.51 30.14
N ASP A 91 7.15 9.14 31.20
CA ASP A 91 8.14 10.02 31.83
C ASP A 91 9.27 10.42 30.87
N ALA A 92 9.81 9.45 30.12
CA ALA A 92 10.86 9.71 29.13
C ALA A 92 10.35 10.56 27.95
N GLN A 93 9.12 10.33 27.50
CA GLN A 93 8.47 11.10 26.44
C GLN A 93 8.20 12.53 26.88
N GLN A 94 7.70 12.75 28.09
CA GLN A 94 7.46 14.08 28.63
C GLN A 94 8.76 14.87 28.76
N LYS A 95 9.83 14.25 29.28
CA LYS A 95 11.16 14.89 29.37
C LYS A 95 11.74 15.25 28.00
N LYS A 96 11.49 14.42 26.97
CA LYS A 96 12.04 14.63 25.62
C LYS A 96 11.23 15.63 24.80
N LEU A 97 9.91 15.51 24.80
CA LEU A 97 9.01 16.28 23.94
C LEU A 97 8.53 17.57 24.62
N ASN A 98 8.51 17.60 25.96
CA ASN A 98 8.08 18.72 26.78
C ASN A 98 6.75 19.34 26.32
N LEU A 99 5.78 18.48 26.01
CA LEU A 99 4.47 18.89 25.51
C LEU A 99 3.63 19.54 26.62
N PRO A 100 2.74 20.49 26.29
CA PRO A 100 1.81 21.06 27.25
C PRO A 100 0.78 20.01 27.70
N VAL A 101 -0.02 20.34 28.71
CA VAL A 101 -1.04 19.43 29.28
C VAL A 101 -2.09 19.01 28.25
N LEU A 102 -2.44 19.91 27.32
CA LEU A 102 -3.39 19.66 26.24
C LEU A 102 -2.69 19.85 24.89
N PRO A 103 -1.83 18.90 24.47
CA PRO A 103 -1.08 19.06 23.23
C PRO A 103 -1.98 18.88 22.01
N THR A 104 -1.74 19.73 21.02
CA THR A 104 -2.47 19.80 19.76
C THR A 104 -1.70 19.11 18.64
N THR A 105 -2.43 18.42 17.77
CA THR A 105 -1.86 17.75 16.60
C THR A 105 -2.95 17.44 15.58
N THR A 106 -2.55 17.11 14.35
CA THR A 106 -3.44 16.62 13.30
C THR A 106 -3.12 15.15 12.97
N ILE A 107 -3.86 14.54 12.05
CA ILE A 107 -3.83 13.08 11.80
C ILE A 107 -2.86 12.66 10.70
N GLY A 108 -2.47 13.54 9.78
CA GLY A 108 -1.52 13.22 8.71
C GLY A 108 -1.73 14.06 7.44
N SER A 109 -2.64 13.62 6.59
CA SER A 109 -2.90 14.24 5.29
C SER A 109 -3.43 15.67 5.36
N PHE A 110 -2.95 16.52 4.46
CA PHE A 110 -3.50 17.85 4.15
C PHE A 110 -4.19 17.85 2.78
N PRO A 111 -4.95 18.90 2.42
CA PRO A 111 -5.71 18.94 1.17
C PRO A 111 -4.88 18.66 -0.08
N GLN A 112 -5.29 17.64 -0.84
CA GLN A 112 -4.62 17.21 -2.06
C GLN A 112 -5.05 18.08 -3.25
N THR A 113 -4.31 19.17 -3.48
CA THR A 113 -4.60 20.18 -4.51
C THR A 113 -4.56 19.59 -5.93
N VAL A 114 -5.21 20.29 -6.88
CA VAL A 114 -5.17 19.90 -8.31
C VAL A 114 -3.74 19.87 -8.83
N GLU A 115 -2.92 20.79 -8.35
CA GLU A 115 -1.51 20.91 -8.72
C GLU A 115 -0.68 19.71 -8.24
N LEU A 116 -0.85 19.26 -6.98
CA LEU A 116 -0.19 18.05 -6.49
C LEU A 116 -0.59 16.79 -7.27
N ARG A 117 -1.87 16.69 -7.63
CA ARG A 117 -2.35 15.59 -8.48
C ARG A 117 -1.72 15.64 -9.88
N ARG A 118 -1.57 16.84 -10.45
CA ARG A 118 -0.91 17.07 -11.74
C ARG A 118 0.56 16.65 -11.69
N VAL A 119 1.31 17.15 -10.71
CA VAL A 119 2.74 16.87 -10.50
C VAL A 119 2.98 15.36 -10.36
N ARG A 120 2.24 14.66 -9.48
CA ARG A 120 2.36 13.20 -9.33
C ARG A 120 2.05 12.44 -10.61
N ARG A 121 1.01 12.85 -11.35
CA ARG A 121 0.64 12.21 -12.62
C ARG A 121 1.73 12.40 -13.66
N GLU A 122 2.31 13.59 -13.76
CA GLU A 122 3.38 13.90 -14.70
C GLU A 122 4.67 13.15 -14.35
N TYR A 123 5.01 13.04 -13.07
CA TYR A 123 6.14 12.22 -12.62
C TYR A 123 5.93 10.73 -12.93
N LYS A 124 4.75 10.16 -12.61
CA LYS A 124 4.40 8.77 -12.99
C LYS A 124 4.41 8.54 -14.51
N ALA A 125 4.15 9.58 -15.30
CA ALA A 125 4.23 9.56 -16.76
C ALA A 125 5.63 9.88 -17.32
N LYS A 126 6.64 10.06 -16.47
CA LYS A 126 8.03 10.43 -16.83
C LYS A 126 8.12 11.73 -17.66
N LYS A 127 7.19 12.67 -17.42
CA LYS A 127 7.16 13.97 -18.10
C LYS A 127 7.97 15.05 -17.39
N ILE A 128 8.21 14.88 -16.10
CA ILE A 128 9.07 15.74 -15.26
C ILE A 128 10.13 14.87 -14.60
N SER A 129 11.27 15.48 -14.25
CA SER A 129 12.37 14.79 -13.57
C SER A 129 12.04 14.47 -12.11
N GLU A 130 12.84 13.59 -11.50
CA GLU A 130 12.70 13.30 -10.07
C GLU A 130 13.04 14.54 -9.22
N GLU A 131 14.00 15.35 -9.64
CA GLU A 131 14.39 16.59 -8.97
C GLU A 131 13.24 17.61 -9.00
N GLU A 132 12.57 17.76 -10.14
CA GLU A 132 11.39 18.62 -10.29
C GLU A 132 10.24 18.14 -9.38
N TYR A 133 9.99 16.83 -9.36
CA TYR A 133 9.00 16.22 -8.47
C TYR A 133 9.33 16.47 -7.00
N ILE A 134 10.56 16.17 -6.57
CA ILE A 134 11.01 16.36 -5.19
C ILE A 134 10.89 17.83 -4.78
N SER A 135 11.28 18.76 -5.66
CA SER A 135 11.17 20.20 -5.41
C SER A 135 9.73 20.62 -5.15
N ALA A 136 8.80 20.21 -6.00
CA ALA A 136 7.38 20.53 -5.85
C ALA A 136 6.77 19.95 -4.56
N ILE A 137 7.07 18.69 -4.22
CA ILE A 137 6.60 18.06 -2.99
C ILE A 137 7.22 18.72 -1.75
N LYS A 138 8.50 19.11 -1.82
CA LYS A 138 9.19 19.83 -0.75
C LYS A 138 8.57 21.20 -0.49
N GLU A 139 8.21 21.93 -1.54
CA GLU A 139 7.53 23.22 -1.42
C GLU A 139 6.17 23.06 -0.69
N GLU A 140 5.41 22.03 -1.03
CA GLU A 140 4.13 21.75 -0.37
C GLU A 140 4.32 21.38 1.10
N ILE A 141 5.28 20.50 1.42
CA ILE A 141 5.62 20.16 2.82
C ILE A 141 5.98 21.43 3.59
N SER A 142 6.76 22.34 2.99
CA SER A 142 7.15 23.60 3.63
C SER A 142 5.93 24.48 3.94
N LYS A 143 4.96 24.57 3.02
CA LYS A 143 3.70 25.30 3.26
C LYS A 143 2.89 24.68 4.39
N VAL A 144 2.78 23.34 4.41
CA VAL A 144 2.05 22.59 5.44
C VAL A 144 2.72 22.73 6.81
N VAL A 145 4.05 22.71 6.89
CA VAL A 145 4.79 22.96 8.13
C VAL A 145 4.53 24.37 8.62
N LYS A 146 4.71 25.37 7.75
CA LYS A 146 4.55 26.78 8.10
C LYS A 146 3.15 27.09 8.65
N ILE A 147 2.09 26.62 7.99
CA ILE A 147 0.72 26.88 8.47
C ILE A 147 0.46 26.23 9.84
N GLN A 148 1.02 25.05 10.12
CA GLN A 148 0.88 24.42 11.43
C GLN A 148 1.63 25.19 12.52
N GLU A 149 2.81 25.75 12.22
CA GLU A 149 3.54 26.61 13.15
C GLU A 149 2.79 27.93 13.41
N GLU A 150 2.22 28.55 12.38
CA GLU A 150 1.39 29.76 12.50
C GLU A 150 0.12 29.53 13.33
N LEU A 151 -0.45 28.32 13.25
CA LEU A 151 -1.59 27.87 14.06
C LEU A 151 -1.20 27.36 15.45
N ASP A 152 0.09 27.43 15.79
CA ASP A 152 0.66 26.97 17.05
C ASP A 152 0.39 25.50 17.40
N ILE A 153 0.43 24.61 16.40
CA ILE A 153 0.25 23.17 16.61
C ILE A 153 1.48 22.54 17.27
N ASP A 154 1.32 21.78 18.35
CA ASP A 154 2.45 21.24 19.13
C ASP A 154 3.24 20.14 18.41
N VAL A 155 2.53 19.21 17.77
CA VAL A 155 3.13 18.06 17.05
C VAL A 155 2.65 18.03 15.61
N LEU A 156 3.60 18.15 14.68
CA LEU A 156 3.34 18.42 13.28
C LEU A 156 3.24 17.13 12.45
N VAL A 157 2.62 17.27 11.28
CA VAL A 157 2.63 16.28 10.19
C VAL A 157 3.15 16.94 8.91
N HIS A 158 3.64 16.16 7.95
CA HIS A 158 4.15 16.71 6.68
C HIS A 158 3.07 16.84 5.59
N GLY A 159 1.83 16.42 5.87
CA GLY A 159 0.69 16.57 4.95
C GLY A 159 0.52 15.46 3.92
N GLU A 160 1.46 14.52 3.83
CA GLU A 160 1.45 13.39 2.88
C GLU A 160 1.25 13.78 1.39
N PRO A 161 1.83 14.89 0.87
CA PRO A 161 1.67 15.28 -0.53
C PRO A 161 2.29 14.29 -1.53
N GLU A 162 3.24 13.45 -1.10
CA GLU A 162 3.82 12.40 -1.92
C GLU A 162 2.89 11.19 -2.14
N ARG A 163 1.85 11.03 -1.30
CA ARG A 163 1.00 9.83 -1.27
C ARG A 163 -0.33 10.07 -1.95
N ASN A 164 -0.65 9.22 -2.92
CA ASN A 164 -1.95 9.21 -3.59
C ASN A 164 -3.00 8.41 -2.80
N ASP A 165 -2.58 7.33 -2.17
CA ASP A 165 -3.41 6.42 -1.37
C ASP A 165 -2.57 5.79 -0.26
N MET A 166 -3.20 5.54 0.89
CA MET A 166 -2.52 5.07 2.10
C MET A 166 -2.13 3.59 2.07
N VAL A 167 -2.53 2.81 1.07
CA VAL A 167 -2.14 1.40 0.89
C VAL A 167 -1.34 1.24 -0.39
N GLU A 168 -1.76 1.86 -1.50
CA GLU A 168 -1.03 1.80 -2.77
C GLU A 168 0.41 2.30 -2.61
N TYR A 169 0.62 3.42 -1.90
CA TYR A 169 1.95 4.01 -1.71
C TYR A 169 2.94 3.05 -1.03
N PHE A 170 2.50 2.28 -0.03
CA PHE A 170 3.36 1.30 0.64
C PHE A 170 3.54 0.05 -0.21
N GLY A 171 2.45 -0.45 -0.81
CA GLY A 171 2.52 -1.62 -1.67
C GLY A 171 3.49 -1.42 -2.84
N GLU A 172 3.52 -0.24 -3.48
CA GLU A 172 4.43 0.05 -4.61
C GLU A 172 5.92 -0.09 -4.22
N GLN A 173 6.23 -0.12 -2.92
CA GLN A 173 7.58 -0.18 -2.35
C GLN A 173 7.84 -1.49 -1.59
N LEU A 174 6.89 -2.42 -1.59
CA LEU A 174 7.00 -3.73 -0.98
C LEU A 174 7.10 -4.82 -2.04
N SER A 175 7.97 -5.80 -1.81
CA SER A 175 7.97 -7.05 -2.58
C SER A 175 6.69 -7.85 -2.27
N GLY A 176 6.26 -8.68 -3.22
CA GLY A 176 5.08 -9.55 -3.05
C GLY A 176 3.75 -8.88 -3.41
N PHE A 177 3.78 -7.66 -3.95
CA PHE A 177 2.61 -6.90 -4.40
C PHE A 177 2.57 -6.70 -5.92
N ALA A 178 1.37 -6.77 -6.49
CA ALA A 178 1.07 -6.36 -7.85
C ALA A 178 0.00 -5.26 -7.89
N PHE A 179 0.05 -4.43 -8.93
CA PHE A 179 -0.81 -3.27 -9.10
C PHE A 179 -1.52 -3.32 -10.43
N THR A 180 -2.82 -3.02 -10.39
CA THR A 180 -3.63 -2.91 -11.59
C THR A 180 -3.57 -1.49 -12.14
N ALA A 181 -3.85 -1.34 -13.43
CA ALA A 181 -4.13 -0.06 -14.07
C ALA A 181 -5.63 0.28 -13.97
N ASN A 182 -6.50 -0.71 -14.13
CA ASN A 182 -7.96 -0.54 -14.27
C ASN A 182 -8.77 -1.44 -13.31
N GLY A 183 -8.13 -2.01 -12.29
CA GLY A 183 -8.74 -2.90 -11.31
C GLY A 183 -9.60 -2.19 -10.26
N TRP A 184 -10.50 -1.32 -10.70
CA TRP A 184 -11.37 -0.51 -9.85
C TRP A 184 -12.46 -1.34 -9.20
N VAL A 185 -12.69 -1.09 -7.91
CA VAL A 185 -13.79 -1.65 -7.12
C VAL A 185 -14.52 -0.49 -6.44
N GLN A 186 -15.86 -0.53 -6.48
CA GLN A 186 -16.66 0.47 -5.78
C GLN A 186 -16.46 0.33 -4.26
N SER A 187 -16.16 1.44 -3.60
CA SER A 187 -16.04 1.52 -2.14
C SER A 187 -17.30 2.12 -1.52
N TYR A 188 -17.68 3.35 -1.92
CA TYR A 188 -18.89 4.01 -1.44
C TYR A 188 -19.39 5.07 -2.42
N GLY A 189 -20.67 5.01 -2.79
CA GLY A 189 -21.25 5.93 -3.78
C GLY A 189 -20.48 5.88 -5.11
N SER A 190 -20.03 7.04 -5.60
CA SER A 190 -19.19 7.15 -6.81
C SER A 190 -17.68 6.97 -6.54
N ARG A 191 -17.27 6.71 -5.29
CA ARG A 191 -15.86 6.52 -4.93
C ARG A 191 -15.45 5.08 -5.18
N CYS A 192 -14.50 4.90 -6.08
CA CYS A 192 -13.83 3.63 -6.33
C CYS A 192 -12.43 3.63 -5.72
N VAL A 193 -11.95 2.44 -5.39
CA VAL A 193 -10.58 2.16 -4.97
C VAL A 193 -9.96 1.16 -5.94
N LYS A 194 -8.63 1.09 -5.94
CA LYS A 194 -7.88 0.16 -6.77
C LYS A 194 -6.96 -0.67 -5.85
N PRO A 195 -7.51 -1.69 -5.18
CA PRO A 195 -6.78 -2.46 -4.19
C PRO A 195 -5.53 -3.11 -4.81
N PRO A 196 -4.36 -3.01 -4.15
CA PRO A 196 -3.21 -3.82 -4.53
C PRO A 196 -3.51 -5.32 -4.40
N ILE A 197 -2.73 -6.15 -5.08
CA ILE A 197 -2.86 -7.61 -5.03
C ILE A 197 -1.62 -8.16 -4.34
N ILE A 198 -1.81 -8.87 -3.22
CA ILE A 198 -0.73 -9.61 -2.57
C ILE A 198 -0.61 -10.95 -3.32
N TYR A 199 0.49 -11.18 -4.01
CA TYR A 199 0.71 -12.43 -4.75
C TYR A 199 1.72 -13.36 -4.08
N GLY A 200 2.55 -12.86 -3.15
CA GLY A 200 3.64 -13.62 -2.54
C GLY A 200 4.05 -13.12 -1.17
N ASP A 201 5.13 -13.68 -0.65
CA ASP A 201 5.72 -13.32 0.64
C ASP A 201 6.22 -11.86 0.60
N VAL A 202 5.79 -11.07 1.59
CA VAL A 202 5.99 -9.63 1.62
C VAL A 202 7.28 -9.26 2.34
N SER A 203 8.11 -8.43 1.70
CA SER A 203 9.31 -7.86 2.31
C SER A 203 9.51 -6.41 1.92
N ARG A 204 10.28 -5.67 2.73
CA ARG A 204 10.57 -4.25 2.53
C ARG A 204 12.03 -4.06 2.13
N PRO A 205 12.36 -3.94 0.82
CA PRO A 205 13.74 -3.86 0.36
C PRO A 205 14.40 -2.51 0.71
N ASN A 206 13.64 -1.41 0.69
CA ASN A 206 14.17 -0.05 0.88
C ASN A 206 13.35 0.75 1.91
N PRO A 207 13.93 1.79 2.55
CA PRO A 207 13.16 2.73 3.37
C PRO A 207 12.08 3.45 2.54
N MET A 208 10.83 3.43 3.00
CA MET A 208 9.69 3.93 2.21
C MET A 208 9.38 5.42 2.44
N THR A 209 9.40 5.88 3.69
CA THR A 209 8.91 7.22 4.08
C THR A 209 9.96 8.09 4.76
N VAL A 210 11.17 7.55 4.94
CA VAL A 210 12.25 8.19 5.71
C VAL A 210 12.71 9.49 5.05
N PHE A 211 12.86 9.49 3.72
CA PHE A 211 13.29 10.67 2.97
C PHE A 211 12.40 11.88 3.26
N TRP A 212 11.08 11.74 3.05
CA TRP A 212 10.10 12.79 3.27
C TRP A 212 10.01 13.21 4.74
N SER A 213 9.96 12.25 5.66
CA SER A 213 9.83 12.54 7.09
C SER A 213 11.07 13.25 7.65
N LYS A 214 12.27 12.84 7.23
CA LYS A 214 13.53 13.48 7.63
C LYS A 214 13.62 14.89 7.08
N MET A 215 13.23 15.08 5.81
CA MET A 215 13.19 16.39 5.19
C MET A 215 12.20 17.32 5.90
N ALA A 216 10.99 16.85 6.19
CA ALA A 216 9.98 17.62 6.90
C ALA A 216 10.45 18.00 8.32
N GLN A 217 11.02 17.06 9.08
CA GLN A 217 11.56 17.35 10.41
C GLN A 217 12.70 18.38 10.35
N SER A 218 13.49 18.45 9.27
CA SER A 218 14.56 19.44 9.14
C SER A 218 14.06 20.88 8.93
N MET A 219 12.77 21.06 8.64
CA MET A 219 12.15 22.37 8.41
C MET A 219 11.61 23.03 9.68
N THR A 220 11.55 22.30 10.80
CA THR A 220 10.95 22.77 12.05
C THR A 220 11.68 22.21 13.27
N SER A 221 11.69 22.97 14.36
CA SER A 221 12.15 22.48 15.66
C SER A 221 11.07 21.69 16.41
N ARG A 222 9.80 21.78 16.00
CA ARG A 222 8.70 21.04 16.61
C ARG A 222 8.77 19.55 16.26
N PRO A 223 8.28 18.65 17.11
CA PRO A 223 8.24 17.22 16.79
C PRO A 223 7.40 16.92 15.54
N MET A 224 7.97 16.19 14.58
CA MET A 224 7.29 15.74 13.36
C MET A 224 6.88 14.26 13.47
N LYS A 225 5.62 13.95 13.13
CA LYS A 225 5.15 12.56 13.03
C LYS A 225 5.70 11.88 11.79
N GLY A 226 6.29 10.70 11.98
CA GLY A 226 6.44 9.72 10.90
C GLY A 226 5.11 9.01 10.64
N MET A 227 4.69 8.92 9.38
CA MET A 227 3.40 8.32 9.01
C MET A 227 3.59 6.96 8.33
N LEU A 228 2.89 5.93 8.83
CA LEU A 228 2.87 4.57 8.31
C LEU A 228 1.45 4.00 8.37
N THR A 229 1.08 3.17 7.40
CA THR A 229 -0.13 2.36 7.46
C THR A 229 0.18 1.03 8.14
N GLY A 230 -0.66 0.63 9.10
CA GLY A 230 -0.48 -0.62 9.85
C GLY A 230 -0.68 -1.86 8.97
N PRO A 231 -0.08 -3.01 9.34
CA PRO A 231 -0.09 -4.22 8.53
C PRO A 231 -1.50 -4.77 8.29
N VAL A 232 -2.40 -4.68 9.28
CA VAL A 232 -3.79 -5.16 9.16
C VAL A 232 -4.58 -4.34 8.14
N THR A 233 -4.36 -3.03 8.08
CA THR A 233 -5.02 -2.18 7.07
C THR A 233 -4.48 -2.48 5.67
N ILE A 234 -3.15 -2.64 5.52
CA ILE A 234 -2.55 -3.03 4.25
C ILE A 234 -3.16 -4.35 3.76
N LEU A 235 -3.31 -5.33 4.65
CA LEU A 235 -3.94 -6.61 4.34
C LEU A 235 -5.39 -6.45 3.90
N ASN A 236 -6.23 -5.81 4.74
CA ASN A 236 -7.68 -5.73 4.54
C ASN A 236 -8.09 -4.89 3.33
N TRP A 237 -7.24 -3.95 2.90
CA TRP A 237 -7.50 -3.09 1.75
C TRP A 237 -6.70 -3.51 0.51
N SER A 238 -6.17 -4.72 0.53
CA SER A 238 -5.59 -5.42 -0.63
C SER A 238 -6.44 -6.64 -0.98
N PHE A 239 -6.30 -7.14 -2.21
CA PHE A 239 -6.70 -8.51 -2.53
C PHE A 239 -5.67 -9.47 -1.94
N VAL A 240 -6.11 -10.27 -0.97
CA VAL A 240 -5.24 -11.18 -0.21
C VAL A 240 -4.97 -12.48 -0.95
N ARG A 241 -3.89 -13.13 -0.56
CA ARG A 241 -3.54 -14.49 -0.96
C ARG A 241 -4.61 -15.48 -0.47
N ASN A 242 -4.88 -16.50 -1.28
CA ASN A 242 -5.80 -17.60 -0.96
C ASN A 242 -5.08 -18.96 -0.81
N ASP A 243 -3.75 -18.95 -0.78
CA ASP A 243 -2.87 -20.11 -0.62
C ASP A 243 -2.29 -20.25 0.80
N GLN A 244 -2.64 -19.33 1.70
CA GLN A 244 -2.17 -19.28 3.09
C GLN A 244 -3.28 -18.75 4.03
N PRO A 245 -3.16 -18.97 5.35
CA PRO A 245 -4.08 -18.43 6.36
C PRO A 245 -4.14 -16.91 6.40
#